data_AF-A0A7K4D7I4-F1
#
_entry.id   AF-A0A7K4D7I4-F1
#
_cell.length_a   1.000
_cell.length_b   1.000
_cell.length_c   1.000
_cell.angle_alpha   90.00
_cell.angle_beta   90.00
_cell.angle_gamma   90.00
#
_symmetry.space_group_name_H-M   'P 1'
#
loop_
_entity.id
_entity.type
_entity.pdbx_description
1 polymer ?
#
loop_
_entity_poly.entity_id
_entity_poly.type
_entity_poly.pdbx_seq_one_letter_code
_entity_poly.pdbx_strand_id
1 'polypeptide(L)'
;MSETKQISVLVLITLLIGATTLFLLPKGPISFGGDLVVDNYEAVLFSDGTLIEKYTYDVQNSGQYRMLFRYWDDLLSFEKLDRPYIEFLSVTYPEGTIGYAKDYWGNVKVFGEQSYSYT
;
A
#
# COMPACT_ATOMS: atom_id res chain seq x y z
N MET A 1 -5.97 38.90 39.36
CA MET A 1 -6.71 37.61 39.22
C MET A 1 -5.90 36.55 39.91
N SER A 2 -6.48 35.66 40.74
CA SER A 2 -5.69 34.61 41.38
C SER A 2 -5.30 33.55 40.33
N GLU A 3 -4.06 33.11 40.41
CA GLU A 3 -3.41 32.14 39.52
C GLU A 3 -4.25 30.85 39.35
N THR A 4 -4.85 30.38 40.45
CA THR A 4 -5.79 29.24 40.47
C THR A 4 -6.96 29.45 39.52
N LYS A 5 -7.52 30.66 39.47
CA LYS A 5 -8.67 30.99 38.61
C LYS A 5 -8.27 30.98 37.13
N GLN A 6 -7.03 31.38 36.80
CA GLN A 6 -6.51 31.34 35.44
C GLN A 6 -6.25 29.91 34.98
N ILE A 7 -5.67 29.08 35.85
CA ILE A 7 -5.45 27.65 35.56
C ILE A 7 -6.79 26.92 35.36
N SER A 8 -7.78 27.16 36.22
CA SER A 8 -9.11 26.55 36.06
C SER A 8 -9.79 26.94 34.75
N VAL A 9 -9.69 28.20 34.34
CA VAL A 9 -10.24 28.67 33.06
C VAL A 9 -9.52 28.02 31.88
N LEU A 10 -8.19 27.90 31.93
CA LEU A 10 -7.41 27.24 30.89
C LEU A 10 -7.82 25.78 30.72
N VAL A 11 -7.93 25.03 31.83
CA VAL A 11 -8.36 23.63 31.83
C VAL A 11 -9.77 23.48 31.26
N LEU A 12 -10.68 24.39 31.62
CA LEU A 12 -12.06 24.33 31.12
C LEU A 12 -12.11 24.57 29.61
N ILE A 13 -11.34 25.55 29.10
CA ILE A 13 -11.28 25.86 27.68
C ILE A 13 -10.68 24.68 26.90
N THR A 14 -9.57 24.10 27.36
CA THR A 14 -8.95 22.97 26.68
C THR A 14 -9.83 21.73 26.69
N LEU A 15 -10.55 21.47 27.80
CA LEU A 15 -11.55 20.40 27.88
C LEU A 15 -12.68 20.62 26.87
N LEU A 16 -13.21 21.84 26.79
CA LEU A 16 -14.30 22.18 25.87
C LEU A 16 -13.86 22.04 24.40
N ILE A 17 -12.64 22.45 24.07
CA ILE A 17 -12.08 22.25 22.73
C ILE A 17 -11.98 20.76 22.41
N GLY A 18 -11.44 19.95 23.32
CA GLY A 18 -11.34 18.49 23.14
C GLY A 18 -12.71 17.83 22.96
N ALA A 19 -13.68 18.16 23.82
CA ALA A 19 -15.04 17.64 23.74
C ALA A 19 -15.76 18.05 22.44
N THR A 20 -15.59 19.31 22.02
CA THR A 20 -16.17 19.82 20.77
C THR A 20 -15.55 19.12 19.57
N THR A 21 -14.23 18.89 19.58
CA THR A 21 -13.54 18.18 18.51
C THR A 21 -14.06 16.75 18.37
N LEU A 22 -14.19 16.02 19.48
CA LEU A 22 -14.77 14.67 19.50
C LEU A 22 -16.23 14.64 19.02
N PHE A 23 -17.03 15.66 19.37
CA PHE A 23 -18.42 15.75 18.93
C PHE A 23 -18.55 16.04 17.42
N LEU A 24 -17.63 16.83 16.87
CA LEU A 24 -17.59 17.21 15.45
C LEU A 24 -16.93 16.13 14.56
N LEU A 25 -16.30 15.12 15.14
CA LEU A 25 -15.78 14.00 14.34
C LEU A 25 -16.94 13.31 13.60
N PRO A 26 -16.75 12.95 12.33
CA PRO A 26 -17.72 12.15 11.60
C PRO A 26 -18.07 10.87 12.38
N LYS A 27 -19.36 10.60 12.54
CA LYS A 27 -19.85 9.39 13.25
C LYS A 27 -19.80 8.11 12.38
N GLY A 28 -19.32 8.23 11.15
CA GLY A 28 -19.09 7.12 10.23
C GLY A 28 -17.62 6.81 10.07
N PRO A 29 -17.25 5.71 9.39
CA PRO A 29 -15.86 5.42 9.08
C PRO A 29 -15.28 6.61 8.30
N ILE A 30 -14.28 7.26 8.90
CA ILE A 30 -13.49 8.27 8.20
C ILE A 30 -12.56 7.50 7.27
N SER A 31 -13.03 7.24 6.05
CA SER A 31 -12.20 6.59 5.04
C SER A 31 -11.18 7.59 4.52
N PHE A 32 -9.98 7.54 5.08
CA PHE A 32 -8.80 8.17 4.48
C PHE A 32 -8.17 7.31 3.38
N GLY A 33 -8.72 6.11 3.14
CA GLY A 33 -8.29 5.22 2.08
C GLY A 33 -8.88 5.64 0.73
N GLY A 34 -8.05 5.63 -0.31
CA GLY A 34 -8.55 5.66 -1.69
C GLY A 34 -9.30 4.36 -2.02
N ASP A 35 -9.86 4.26 -3.23
CA ASP A 35 -10.71 3.12 -3.61
C ASP A 35 -9.98 1.76 -3.71
N LEU A 36 -8.66 1.74 -3.49
CA LEU A 36 -7.80 0.56 -3.31
C LEU A 36 -6.94 0.75 -2.06
N VAL A 37 -7.12 -0.09 -1.05
CA VAL A 37 -6.39 -0.03 0.21
C VAL A 37 -5.80 -1.40 0.53
N VAL A 38 -4.59 -1.43 1.10
CA VAL A 38 -4.07 -2.65 1.74
C VAL A 38 -4.78 -2.82 3.07
N ASP A 39 -5.66 -3.82 3.15
CA ASP A 39 -6.37 -4.20 4.38
C ASP A 39 -5.42 -4.88 5.37
N ASN A 40 -4.58 -5.79 4.87
CA ASN A 40 -3.61 -6.51 5.69
C ASN A 40 -2.29 -6.71 4.97
N TYR A 41 -1.19 -6.55 5.70
CA TYR A 41 0.17 -6.78 5.22
C TYR A 41 0.93 -7.66 6.22
N GLU A 42 1.44 -8.79 5.72
CA GLU A 42 2.26 -9.73 6.48
C GLU A 42 3.61 -9.88 5.77
N ALA A 43 4.71 -9.83 6.53
CA ALA A 43 6.05 -10.07 6.02
C ALA A 43 6.82 -11.02 6.92
N VAL A 44 7.41 -12.05 6.33
CA VAL A 44 8.22 -13.05 7.04
C VAL A 44 9.58 -13.14 6.37
N LEU A 45 10.62 -12.78 7.13
CA LEU A 45 12.02 -12.98 6.74
C LEU A 45 12.53 -14.27 7.38
N PHE A 46 12.88 -15.23 6.55
CA PHE A 46 13.45 -16.51 6.98
C PHE A 46 14.97 -16.39 7.16
N SER A 47 15.55 -17.31 7.93
CA SER A 47 16.99 -17.31 8.25
C SER A 47 17.90 -17.55 7.04
N ASP A 48 17.36 -18.10 5.96
CA ASP A 48 18.06 -18.30 4.68
C ASP A 48 18.07 -17.04 3.80
N GLY A 49 17.49 -15.94 4.29
CA GLY A 49 17.39 -14.67 3.56
C GLY A 49 16.15 -14.55 2.69
N THR A 50 15.27 -15.56 2.64
CA THR A 50 14.02 -15.49 1.90
C THR A 50 13.06 -14.51 2.59
N LEU A 51 12.56 -13.52 1.85
CA LEU A 51 11.48 -12.63 2.29
C LEU A 51 10.19 -13.02 1.58
N ILE A 52 9.15 -13.34 2.34
CA ILE A 52 7.79 -13.54 1.83
C ILE A 52 6.92 -12.39 2.31
N GLU A 53 6.38 -11.63 1.36
CA GLU A 53 5.40 -10.56 1.59
C GLU A 53 4.00 -11.04 1.13
N LYS A 54 2.97 -10.79 1.94
CA LYS A 54 1.57 -11.08 1.62
C LYS A 54 0.72 -9.83 1.84
N TYR A 55 -0.02 -9.44 0.81
CA TYR A 55 -0.92 -8.29 0.82
C TYR A 55 -2.35 -8.76 0.60
N THR A 56 -3.26 -8.36 1.47
CA THR A 56 -4.71 -8.42 1.25
C THR A 56 -5.17 -7.02 0.88
N TYR A 57 -5.77 -6.87 -0.29
CA TYR A 57 -6.33 -5.60 -0.74
C TYR A 57 -7.84 -5.58 -0.57
N ASP A 58 -8.37 -4.46 -0.07
CA ASP A 58 -9.78 -4.12 -0.17
C ASP A 58 -10.00 -3.24 -1.41
N VAL A 59 -10.84 -3.72 -2.32
CA VAL A 59 -11.15 -3.08 -3.60
C VAL A 59 -12.60 -2.63 -3.55
N GLN A 60 -12.83 -1.37 -3.15
CA GLN A 60 -14.19 -0.89 -2.88
C GLN A 60 -15.01 -0.69 -4.15
N ASN A 61 -14.38 -0.28 -5.25
CA ASN A 61 -15.04 -0.02 -6.52
C ASN A 61 -14.71 -1.09 -7.59
N SER A 62 -15.69 -1.95 -7.88
CA SER A 62 -15.56 -2.95 -8.94
C SER A 62 -15.34 -2.31 -10.31
N GLY A 63 -14.43 -2.88 -11.11
CA GLY A 63 -14.16 -2.47 -12.49
C GLY A 63 -13.25 -1.23 -12.66
N GLN A 64 -12.94 -0.51 -11.58
CA GLN A 64 -12.02 0.65 -11.60
C GLN A 64 -10.55 0.21 -11.55
N TYR A 65 -10.21 -0.68 -10.61
CA TYR A 65 -8.86 -1.22 -10.52
C TYR A 65 -8.76 -2.51 -11.31
N ARG A 66 -7.94 -2.48 -12.37
CA ARG A 66 -7.66 -3.64 -13.22
C ARG A 66 -6.26 -4.22 -12.99
N MET A 67 -5.49 -3.62 -12.09
CA MET A 67 -4.12 -4.02 -11.80
C MET A 67 -3.81 -3.83 -10.33
N LEU A 68 -3.35 -4.90 -9.69
CA LEU A 68 -2.62 -4.83 -8.44
C LEU A 68 -1.14 -4.91 -8.81
N PHE A 69 -0.34 -3.94 -8.39
CA PHE A 69 1.08 -3.93 -8.69
C PHE A 69 1.90 -3.65 -7.44
N ARG A 70 3.01 -4.36 -7.32
CA ARG A 70 4.08 -4.06 -6.38
C ARG A 70 5.17 -3.35 -7.17
N TYR A 71 5.65 -2.23 -6.66
CA TYR A 71 6.89 -1.60 -7.11
C TYR A 71 7.91 -1.69 -5.98
N TRP A 72 9.18 -1.72 -6.34
CA TRP A 72 10.29 -1.61 -5.40
C TRP A 72 11.02 -0.30 -5.67
N ASP A 73 11.60 0.30 -4.64
CA ASP A 73 12.55 1.42 -4.78
C ASP A 73 13.95 0.90 -5.17
N ASP A 74 13.98 -0.13 -6.02
CA ASP A 74 15.18 -0.75 -6.54
C ASP A 74 14.92 -1.27 -7.97
N LEU A 75 15.98 -1.65 -8.66
CA LEU A 75 15.96 -2.08 -10.04
C LEU A 75 15.44 -3.50 -10.16
N LEU A 76 14.26 -3.68 -10.74
CA LEU A 76 13.82 -4.99 -11.21
C LEU A 76 14.42 -5.28 -12.59
N SER A 77 15.05 -6.42 -12.78
CA SER A 77 15.65 -6.83 -14.04
C SER A 77 15.22 -8.25 -14.44
N PHE A 78 15.02 -8.45 -15.74
CA PHE A 78 14.84 -9.78 -16.32
C PHE A 78 16.16 -10.48 -16.65
N GLU A 79 17.26 -9.74 -16.61
CA GLU A 79 18.59 -10.20 -16.96
C GLU A 79 19.57 -9.89 -15.83
N LYS A 80 20.70 -10.60 -15.81
CA LYS A 80 21.74 -10.34 -14.82
C LYS A 80 22.41 -8.99 -15.06
N LEU A 81 22.57 -8.22 -13.99
CA LEU A 81 23.28 -6.94 -14.00
C LEU A 81 24.57 -7.02 -13.19
N ASP A 82 25.56 -6.21 -13.56
CA ASP A 82 26.85 -6.07 -12.85
C ASP A 82 26.78 -5.10 -11.64
N ARG A 83 25.57 -4.89 -11.11
CA ARG A 83 25.26 -4.03 -9.96
C ARG A 83 24.11 -4.65 -9.16
N PRO A 84 23.85 -4.30 -7.89
CA PRO A 84 22.70 -4.81 -7.14
C PRO A 84 21.36 -4.56 -7.86
N TYR A 85 20.46 -5.55 -7.80
CA TYR A 85 19.16 -5.57 -8.47
C TYR A 85 18.25 -6.66 -7.90
N ILE A 86 16.96 -6.55 -8.18
CA ILE A 86 15.95 -7.59 -7.98
C ILE A 86 15.83 -8.39 -9.28
N GLU A 87 16.16 -9.67 -9.23
CA GLU A 87 15.97 -10.58 -10.36
C GLU A 87 14.53 -11.08 -10.40
N PHE A 88 13.83 -10.86 -11.50
CA PHE A 88 12.53 -11.45 -11.72
C PHE A 88 12.67 -12.92 -12.13
N LEU A 89 12.08 -13.83 -11.35
CA LEU A 89 12.11 -15.26 -11.63
C LEU A 89 10.86 -15.73 -12.36
N SER A 90 9.68 -15.45 -11.80
CA SER A 90 8.40 -15.89 -12.35
C SER A 90 7.23 -15.11 -11.74
N VAL A 91 6.05 -15.27 -12.33
CA VAL A 91 4.79 -14.79 -11.77
C VAL A 91 3.73 -15.88 -11.89
N THR A 92 2.96 -16.07 -10.84
CA THR A 92 1.76 -16.89 -10.83
C THR A 92 0.56 -15.97 -10.67
N TYR A 93 -0.46 -16.15 -11.50
CA TYR A 93 -1.64 -15.29 -11.53
C TYR A 93 -2.92 -16.14 -11.58
N PRO A 94 -4.06 -15.65 -11.04
CA PRO A 94 -5.33 -16.36 -11.10
C PRO A 94 -5.85 -16.57 -12.53
N GLU A 95 -6.65 -17.60 -12.74
CA GLU A 95 -7.35 -17.83 -14.02
C GLU A 95 -8.24 -16.63 -14.38
N GLY A 96 -8.31 -16.30 -15.68
CA GLY A 96 -9.05 -15.13 -16.17
C GLY A 96 -8.34 -13.78 -15.91
N THR A 97 -7.11 -13.80 -15.38
CA THR A 97 -6.28 -12.60 -15.20
C THR A 97 -5.01 -12.69 -16.05
N ILE A 98 -4.28 -11.57 -16.11
CA ILE A 98 -3.01 -11.45 -16.84
C ILE A 98 -1.94 -11.05 -15.82
N GLY A 99 -0.93 -11.89 -15.64
CA GLY A 99 0.29 -11.52 -14.93
C GLY A 99 1.17 -10.65 -15.80
N TYR A 100 1.89 -9.69 -15.21
CA TYR A 100 2.90 -8.93 -15.93
C TYR A 100 4.03 -8.53 -14.99
N ALA A 101 5.18 -8.23 -15.58
CA ALA A 101 6.30 -7.62 -14.90
C ALA A 101 6.87 -6.52 -15.80
N LYS A 102 7.37 -5.45 -15.18
CA LYS A 102 8.03 -4.34 -15.87
C LYS A 102 9.42 -4.14 -15.27
N ASP A 103 10.45 -4.21 -16.09
CA ASP A 103 11.82 -3.98 -15.64
C ASP A 103 12.16 -2.48 -15.49
N TYR A 104 13.36 -2.21 -14.99
CA TYR A 104 13.87 -0.86 -14.76
C TYR A 104 14.09 -0.02 -16.04
N TRP A 105 14.23 -0.66 -17.21
CA TRP A 105 14.28 0.03 -18.51
C TRP A 105 12.89 0.32 -19.07
N GLY A 106 11.87 -0.30 -18.48
CA GLY A 106 10.48 -0.13 -18.83
C GLY A 106 9.94 -1.21 -19.78
N ASN A 107 10.72 -2.25 -20.07
CA ASN A 107 10.26 -3.39 -20.86
C ASN A 107 9.20 -4.14 -20.06
N VAL A 108 8.11 -4.53 -20.72
CA VAL A 108 7.00 -5.24 -20.10
C VAL A 108 6.92 -6.66 -20.65
N LYS A 109 6.95 -7.64 -19.75
CA LYS A 109 6.65 -9.05 -20.06
C LYS A 109 5.27 -9.39 -19.52
N VAL A 110 4.45 -9.99 -20.37
CA VAL A 110 3.07 -10.40 -20.05
C VAL A 110 2.98 -11.93 -20.01
N PHE A 111 2.30 -12.42 -18.98
CA PHE A 111 2.09 -13.83 -18.66
C PHE A 111 0.58 -14.08 -18.62
N GLY A 112 0.08 -14.88 -19.56
CA GLY A 112 -1.34 -15.09 -19.85
C GLY A 112 -1.49 -16.14 -20.93
N GLU A 113 -2.72 -16.48 -21.33
CA GLU A 113 -2.94 -17.38 -22.49
C GLU A 113 -2.38 -16.82 -23.80
N GLN A 114 -2.00 -15.54 -23.83
CA GLN A 114 -1.27 -14.90 -24.92
C GLN A 114 -0.14 -14.03 -24.33
N SER A 115 1.11 -14.46 -24.49
CA SER A 115 2.29 -13.67 -24.13
C SER A 115 2.58 -12.64 -25.23
N TYR A 116 2.46 -11.35 -24.89
CA TYR A 116 2.87 -10.24 -25.76
C TYR A 116 4.11 -9.57 -25.16
N SER A 117 5.13 -9.32 -25.99
CA SER A 117 6.28 -8.50 -25.65
C SER A 117 6.09 -7.13 -26.29
N TYR A 118 6.09 -6.07 -25.49
CA TYR A 118 6.09 -4.69 -25.98
C TYR A 118 7.51 -4.14 -25.81
N THR A 119 8.11 -3.69 -26.92
CA THR A 119 9.44 -3.07 -26.99
C THR A 119 9.32 -1.58 -27.20
#